data_AF-A0A957EMU7-F1
#
_entry.id   AF-A0A957EMU7-F1
#
_cell.length_a   1.000
_cell.length_b   1.000
_cell.length_c   1.000
_cell.angle_alpha   90.00
_cell.angle_beta   90.00
_cell.angle_gamma   90.00
#
_symmetry.space_group_name_H-M   'P 1'
#
loop_
_entity.id
_entity.type
_entity.pdbx_description
1 polymer ?
#
loop_
_entity_poly.entity_id
_entity_poly.type
_entity_poly.pdbx_seq_one_letter_code
_entity_poly.pdbx_strand_id
1 'polypeptide(L)'
;MALRPIVNCATNNGDGTITAFFGYKNSNSFDVTIPVGVNNSFFPQPFDRGQPTLFLAGDYDFVFKATFNEQDVGLIWWLDGNVTSAWIGTPACP
;
A
#
# COMPACT_ATOMS: atom_id res chain seq x y z
N MET A 1 7.35 -9.26 -15.24
CA MET A 1 6.15 -8.54 -14.79
C MET A 1 6.59 -7.29 -14.06
N ALA A 2 5.89 -6.19 -14.27
CA ALA A 2 6.20 -4.89 -13.67
C ALA A 2 4.98 -4.36 -12.92
N LEU A 3 4.51 -5.12 -11.91
CA LEU A 3 3.55 -4.63 -10.93
C LEU A 3 4.33 -4.16 -9.70
N ARG A 4 4.14 -2.90 -9.30
CA ARG A 4 4.88 -2.30 -8.19
C ARG A 4 3.94 -1.53 -7.27
N PRO A 5 4.01 -1.75 -5.95
CA PRO A 5 3.27 -0.96 -4.98
C PRO A 5 3.95 0.40 -4.76
N ILE A 6 3.16 1.41 -4.41
CA ILE A 6 3.61 2.78 -4.12
C ILE A 6 2.93 3.26 -2.85
N VAL A 7 3.67 3.97 -2.01
CA VAL A 7 3.11 4.85 -0.99
C VAL A 7 3.10 6.27 -1.54
N ASN A 8 1.91 6.87 -1.65
CA ASN A 8 1.77 8.22 -2.20
C ASN A 8 2.13 9.26 -1.13
N CYS A 9 1.54 9.13 0.06
CA CYS A 9 1.77 10.00 1.20
C CYS A 9 1.13 9.39 2.46
N ALA A 10 1.36 10.03 3.61
CA ALA A 10 0.69 9.70 4.85
C ALA A 10 0.16 10.95 5.58
N THR A 11 -0.85 10.77 6.41
CA THR A 11 -1.40 11.79 7.29
C THR A 11 -1.31 11.30 8.72
N ASN A 12 -0.69 12.08 9.61
CA ASN A 12 -0.80 11.85 11.06
C ASN A 12 -2.18 12.34 11.50
N ASN A 13 -2.96 11.46 12.14
CA ASN A 13 -4.33 11.74 12.53
C ASN A 13 -4.43 12.53 13.86
N GLY A 14 -3.32 12.71 14.59
CA GLY A 14 -3.26 13.44 15.86
C GLY A 14 -3.74 12.64 17.08
N ASP A 15 -4.11 11.38 16.89
CA ASP A 15 -4.65 10.47 17.90
C ASP A 15 -3.72 9.26 18.18
N GLY A 16 -2.47 9.33 17.71
CA GLY A 16 -1.51 8.23 17.79
C GLY A 16 -1.56 7.28 16.58
N THR A 17 -2.35 7.59 15.55
CA THR A 17 -2.42 6.79 14.32
C THR A 17 -1.99 7.57 13.08
N ILE A 18 -1.54 6.83 12.07
CA ILE A 18 -1.14 7.33 10.77
C ILE A 18 -2.01 6.68 9.70
N THR A 19 -2.58 7.48 8.81
CA THR A 19 -3.29 7.01 7.62
C THR A 19 -2.37 7.14 6.40
N ALA A 20 -1.95 6.02 5.82
CA ALA A 20 -1.16 6.00 4.61
C ALA A 20 -2.02 5.74 3.37
N PHE A 21 -1.70 6.44 2.28
CA PHE A 21 -2.35 6.31 0.99
C PHE A 21 -1.45 5.56 0.03
N PHE A 22 -1.99 4.51 -0.58
CA PHE A 22 -1.25 3.60 -1.43
C PHE A 22 -1.80 3.61 -2.86
N GLY A 23 -0.89 3.40 -3.79
CA GLY A 23 -1.15 3.25 -5.21
C GLY A 23 -0.33 2.12 -5.80
N TYR A 24 -0.44 1.90 -7.10
CA TYR A 24 0.35 0.89 -7.78
C TYR A 24 0.68 1.33 -9.21
N LYS A 25 1.72 0.73 -9.77
CA LYS A 25 2.04 0.80 -11.20
C LYS A 25 2.03 -0.59 -11.78
N ASN A 26 1.19 -0.78 -12.79
CA ASN A 26 1.15 -1.99 -13.60
C ASN A 26 1.62 -1.64 -15.01
N SER A 27 2.91 -1.82 -15.29
CA SER A 27 3.48 -1.54 -16.62
C SER A 27 3.27 -2.69 -17.62
N ASN A 28 2.49 -3.71 -17.27
CA ASN A 28 2.04 -4.71 -18.24
C ASN A 28 0.97 -4.10 -19.15
N SER A 29 0.75 -4.67 -20.33
CA SER A 29 -0.33 -4.27 -21.25
C SER A 29 -1.69 -4.91 -20.89
N PHE A 30 -1.78 -5.57 -19.74
CA PHE A 30 -2.94 -6.34 -19.30
C PHE A 30 -3.11 -6.23 -17.78
N ASP A 31 -4.33 -6.52 -17.32
CA ASP A 31 -4.70 -6.48 -15.91
C ASP A 31 -4.17 -7.72 -15.18
N VAL A 32 -3.77 -7.54 -13.92
CA VAL A 32 -3.22 -8.61 -13.09
C VAL A 32 -4.14 -8.82 -11.90
N THR A 33 -4.53 -10.08 -11.63
CA THR A 33 -5.33 -10.42 -10.45
C THR A 33 -4.47 -11.14 -9.43
N ILE A 34 -4.33 -10.57 -8.22
CA ILE A 34 -3.61 -11.17 -7.09
C ILE A 34 -4.51 -11.09 -5.85
N PRO A 35 -5.09 -12.21 -5.39
CA PRO A 35 -5.90 -12.22 -4.17
C PRO A 35 -5.05 -11.89 -2.95
N VAL A 36 -5.71 -11.42 -1.88
CA VAL A 36 -5.04 -11.22 -0.59
C VAL A 36 -4.37 -12.52 -0.14
N GLY A 37 -3.08 -12.42 0.22
CA GLY A 37 -2.26 -13.57 0.54
C GLY A 37 -0.77 -13.22 0.52
N VAL A 38 0.09 -14.24 0.40
CA VAL A 38 1.55 -14.08 0.48
C VAL A 38 2.09 -13.03 -0.50
N ASN A 39 1.49 -12.92 -1.69
CA ASN A 39 1.91 -11.98 -2.73
C ASN A 39 1.10 -10.67 -2.75
N ASN A 40 0.16 -10.48 -1.82
CA ASN A 40 -0.64 -9.26 -1.67
C ASN A 40 -1.11 -9.11 -0.22
N SER A 41 -0.23 -8.68 0.67
CA SER A 41 -0.51 -8.64 2.12
C SER A 41 0.19 -7.50 2.85
N PHE A 42 -0.35 -7.16 4.01
CA PHE A 42 0.23 -6.18 4.92
C PHE A 42 0.94 -6.80 6.13
N PHE A 43 1.99 -6.11 6.56
CA PHE A 43 2.62 -6.33 7.86
C PHE A 43 2.82 -4.98 8.57
N PRO A 44 2.49 -4.85 9.86
CA PRO A 44 1.90 -5.86 10.74
C PRO A 44 0.43 -6.17 10.39
N GLN A 45 -0.07 -7.27 10.95
CA GLN A 45 -1.46 -7.70 10.77
C GLN A 45 -2.48 -6.60 11.12
N PRO A 46 -3.70 -6.63 10.54
CA PRO A 46 -4.22 -7.65 9.63
C PRO A 46 -3.57 -7.65 8.24
N PHE A 47 -3.54 -8.82 7.60
CA PHE A 47 -3.00 -8.98 6.24
C PHE A 47 -3.87 -8.27 5.20
N ASP A 48 -5.18 -8.27 5.41
CA ASP A 48 -6.15 -7.53 4.62
C ASP A 48 -6.43 -6.18 5.29
N ARG A 49 -6.18 -5.10 4.56
CA ARG A 49 -6.46 -3.73 4.95
C ARG A 49 -7.18 -2.97 3.82
N GLY A 50 -7.84 -3.70 2.91
CA GLY A 50 -8.57 -3.13 1.78
C GLY A 50 -7.72 -2.88 0.54
N GLN A 51 -6.57 -3.56 0.40
CA GLN A 51 -5.80 -3.54 -0.85
C GLN A 51 -6.61 -4.11 -2.03
N PRO A 52 -6.38 -3.63 -3.26
CA PRO A 52 -6.98 -4.21 -4.46
C PRO A 52 -6.56 -5.67 -4.66
N THR A 53 -7.43 -6.44 -5.30
CA THR A 53 -7.10 -7.78 -5.82
C THR A 53 -7.03 -7.82 -7.34
N LEU A 54 -7.56 -6.80 -8.02
CA LEU A 54 -7.45 -6.57 -9.45
C LEU A 54 -6.63 -5.29 -9.70
N PHE A 55 -5.55 -5.42 -10.45
CA PHE A 55 -4.61 -4.35 -10.78
C PHE A 55 -4.71 -4.08 -12.28
N LEU A 56 -5.43 -3.03 -12.65
CA LEU A 56 -5.59 -2.62 -14.04
C LEU A 56 -4.26 -2.17 -14.65
N ALA A 57 -4.07 -2.32 -15.97
CA ALA A 57 -2.92 -1.78 -16.66
C ALA A 57 -2.83 -0.24 -16.50
N GLY A 58 -1.64 0.27 -16.18
CA GLY A 58 -1.37 1.69 -15.96
C GLY A 58 -0.90 2.04 -14.54
N ASP A 59 -0.81 3.35 -14.30
CA ASP A 59 -0.38 3.94 -13.02
C ASP A 59 -1.62 4.48 -12.29
N TYR A 60 -1.82 4.03 -11.06
CA TYR A 60 -2.98 4.40 -10.24
C TYR A 60 -2.50 4.84 -8.86
N ASP A 61 -2.60 6.14 -8.59
CA ASP A 61 -2.28 6.74 -7.30
C ASP A 61 -3.52 6.80 -6.39
N PHE A 62 -3.31 6.81 -5.07
CA PHE A 62 -4.36 6.98 -4.06
C PHE A 62 -5.53 5.96 -4.18
N VAL A 63 -5.22 4.73 -4.57
CA VAL A 63 -6.21 3.67 -4.82
C VAL A 63 -6.91 3.23 -3.55
N PHE A 64 -6.16 3.13 -2.45
CA PHE A 64 -6.71 2.80 -1.14
C PHE A 64 -5.87 3.43 -0.03
N LYS A 65 -6.38 3.37 1.20
CA LYS A 65 -5.69 3.84 2.38
C LYS A 65 -5.74 2.81 3.49
N ALA A 66 -4.72 2.79 4.33
CA ALA A 66 -4.68 1.95 5.51
C ALA A 66 -4.13 2.72 6.70
N THR A 67 -4.75 2.53 7.86
CA THR A 67 -4.39 3.19 9.11
C THR A 67 -3.62 2.22 10.01
N PHE A 68 -2.55 2.71 10.64
CA PHE A 68 -1.69 1.96 11.57
C PHE A 68 -1.24 2.84 12.73
N ASN A 69 -0.69 2.25 13.80
CA ASN A 69 -0.26 3.03 14.97
C ASN A 69 1.07 3.72 14.67
N GLU A 70 1.25 4.95 15.11
CA GLU A 70 2.50 5.69 14.89
C GLU A 70 3.69 5.07 15.65
N GLN A 71 3.42 4.28 16.70
CA GLN A 71 4.44 3.56 17.46
C GLN A 71 4.89 2.26 16.78
N ASP A 72 4.15 1.79 15.76
CA ASP A 72 4.60 0.67 14.94
C ASP A 72 5.81 1.10 14.10
N VAL A 73 6.71 0.17 13.80
CA VAL A 73 7.89 0.43 12.93
C VAL A 73 7.51 0.89 11.52
N GLY A 74 6.27 0.67 11.12
CA GLY A 74 5.69 1.04 9.84
C GLY A 74 4.66 0.01 9.37
N LEU A 75 3.98 0.34 8.29
CA LEU A 75 3.06 -0.51 7.57
C LEU A 75 3.67 -0.88 6.21
N ILE A 76 3.97 -2.15 6.02
CA ILE A 76 4.61 -2.71 4.84
C ILE A 76 3.55 -3.40 3.99
N TRP A 77 3.46 -3.06 2.71
CA TRP A 77 2.64 -3.76 1.73
C TRP A 77 3.54 -4.58 0.79
N TRP A 78 3.33 -5.89 0.78
CA TRP A 78 3.94 -6.82 -0.18
C TRP A 78 3.01 -7.04 -1.35
N LEU A 79 3.51 -6.82 -2.56
CA LEU A 79 2.78 -7.00 -3.81
C LEU A 79 3.70 -7.61 -4.88
N ASP A 80 3.40 -8.82 -5.33
CA ASP A 80 4.10 -9.52 -6.43
C ASP A 80 5.64 -9.51 -6.28
N GLY A 81 6.14 -9.82 -5.08
CA GLY A 81 7.57 -9.81 -4.76
C GLY A 81 8.20 -8.42 -4.59
N ASN A 82 7.42 -7.35 -4.76
CA ASN A 82 7.83 -5.97 -4.48
C ASN A 82 7.24 -5.51 -3.15
N VAL A 83 7.86 -4.49 -2.56
CA VAL A 83 7.45 -3.99 -1.24
C VAL A 83 7.41 -2.46 -1.25
N THR A 84 6.45 -1.89 -0.55
CA THR A 84 6.46 -0.47 -0.18
C THR A 84 6.12 -0.35 1.31
N SER A 85 6.56 0.72 1.95
CA SER A 85 6.31 0.93 3.37
C SER A 85 5.89 2.36 3.66
N ALA A 86 4.90 2.49 4.53
CA ALA A 86 4.55 3.74 5.18
C ALA A 86 5.05 3.72 6.63
N TRP A 87 5.54 4.83 7.14
CA TRP A 87 6.02 4.98 8.52
C TRP A 87 5.94 6.46 8.92
N ILE A 88 6.34 6.80 10.15
CA ILE A 88 6.20 8.17 10.67
C ILE A 88 6.94 9.24 9.83
N GLY A 89 7.98 8.86 9.10
CA GLY A 89 8.71 9.75 8.18
C GLY A 89 8.24 9.72 6.73
N THR A 90 7.14 9.04 6.40
CA THR A 90 6.54 9.11 5.06
C THR A 90 6.12 10.55 4.75
N PRO A 91 6.37 11.08 3.53
CA PRO A 91 5.96 12.42 3.16
C PRO A 91 4.48 12.69 3.47
N ALA A 92 4.21 13.85 4.06
CA ALA A 92 2.86 14.27 4.36
C ALA A 92 2.05 14.47 3.07
N CYS A 93 0.77 14.13 3.10
CA CYS A 93 -0.13 14.45 1.99
C CYS A 93 -0.21 15.97 1.79
N PRO A 94 -0.32 16.45 0.53
CA PRO A 94 -0.39 17.86 0.20
C PRO A 94 -1.61 18.57 0.78
#